data_AF-A0A950ETS7-F1
#
_entry.id   AF-A0A950ETS7-F1
#
_cell.length_a   1.000
_cell.length_b   1.000
_cell.length_c   1.000
_cell.angle_alpha   90.00
_cell.angle_beta   90.00
_cell.angle_gamma   90.00
#
_symmetry.space_group_name_H-M   'P 1'
#
loop_
_entity.id
_entity.type
_entity.pdbx_description
1 polymer ?
#
loop_
_entity_poly.entity_id
_entity_poly.type
_entity_poly.pdbx_seq_one_letter_code
_entity_poly.pdbx_strand_id
1 'polypeptide(L)'
;TSLLVARAQERGLSIHSPLDARVRGGHVTIDVPNGARACDEMIKRGFIVDYRPNAGVRIAPHFYNAPDEVEAAVNELAAIRDGR
;
A
#
# COMPACT_ATOMS: atom_id res chain seq x y z
N THR A 1 -2.87 7.05 8.29
CA THR A 1 -1.82 6.40 7.47
C THR A 1 -0.66 5.80 8.26
N SER A 2 -0.45 6.10 9.55
CA SER A 2 0.72 5.59 10.31
C SER A 2 0.77 4.06 10.44
N LEU A 3 -0.37 3.39 10.67
CA LEU A 3 -0.45 1.92 10.70
C LEU A 3 0.06 1.31 9.39
N LEU A 4 -0.40 1.82 8.25
CA LEU A 4 0.00 1.36 6.93
C LEU A 4 1.53 1.48 6.72
N VAL A 5 2.14 2.59 7.15
CA VAL A 5 3.59 2.79 7.07
C VAL A 5 4.34 1.78 7.94
N ALA A 6 3.93 1.60 9.19
CA ALA A 6 4.56 0.64 10.09
C ALA A 6 4.53 -0.78 9.52
N ARG A 7 3.35 -1.23 9.06
CA ARG A 7 3.19 -2.56 8.45
C ARG A 7 3.98 -2.70 7.15
N ALA A 8 4.02 -1.67 6.31
CA ALA A 8 4.81 -1.72 5.09
C ALA A 8 6.31 -1.88 5.39
N GLN A 9 6.84 -1.17 6.38
CA GLN A 9 8.22 -1.31 6.83
C GLN A 9 8.51 -2.70 7.42
N GLU A 10 7.61 -3.24 8.26
CA GLU A 10 7.72 -4.60 8.81
C GLU A 10 7.79 -5.67 7.71
N ARG A 11 7.12 -5.44 6.57
CA ARG A 11 7.12 -6.33 5.41
C ARG A 11 8.27 -6.06 4.42
N GLY A 12 9.16 -5.11 4.73
CA GLY A 12 10.27 -4.70 3.85
C GLY A 12 9.79 -4.09 2.53
N LEU A 13 8.64 -3.45 2.52
CA LEU A 13 8.13 -2.71 1.35
C LEU A 13 8.76 -1.33 1.28
N SER A 14 9.16 -0.91 0.08
CA SER A 14 9.69 0.44 -0.17
C SER A 14 8.58 1.47 -0.17
N ILE A 15 8.77 2.59 0.54
CA ILE A 15 7.77 3.65 0.68
C ILE A 15 8.28 4.93 0.02
N HIS A 16 7.51 5.50 -0.90
CA HIS A 16 7.84 6.76 -1.57
C HIS A 16 7.18 8.00 -0.94
N SER A 17 6.18 7.81 -0.08
CA SER A 17 5.59 8.93 0.68
C SER A 17 6.47 9.34 1.87
N PRO A 18 6.40 10.59 2.34
CA PRO A 18 7.14 11.02 3.54
C PRO A 18 6.88 10.13 4.75
N LEU A 19 7.92 9.74 5.49
CA LEU A 19 7.78 8.91 6.70
C LEU A 19 7.29 9.68 7.92
N ASP A 20 7.58 10.99 8.00
CA ASP A 20 7.05 11.86 9.04
C ASP A 20 5.54 12.11 8.81
N ALA A 21 4.72 11.69 9.78
CA ALA A 21 3.28 11.83 9.72
C ALA A 21 2.81 13.29 9.68
N ARG A 22 3.61 14.24 10.16
CA ARG A 22 3.27 15.68 10.20
C ARG A 22 3.27 16.33 8.82
N VAL A 23 3.96 15.72 7.85
CA VAL A 23 4.09 16.22 6.47
C VAL A 23 3.59 15.21 5.43
N ARG A 24 2.93 14.14 5.88
CA ARG A 24 2.35 13.10 5.03
C ARG A 24 0.84 13.31 4.89
N GLY A 25 0.34 13.17 3.66
CA GLY A 25 -1.10 13.21 3.37
C GLY A 25 -1.88 11.96 3.80
N GLY A 26 -3.12 11.87 3.33
CA GLY A 26 -4.05 10.77 3.61
C GLY A 26 -3.77 9.45 2.89
N HIS A 27 -2.66 9.34 2.17
CA HIS A 27 -2.27 8.13 1.45
C HIS A 27 -0.79 7.79 1.65
N VAL A 28 -0.42 6.59 1.24
CA VAL A 28 0.96 6.15 1.13
C VAL A 28 1.14 5.48 -0.21
N THR A 29 2.21 5.85 -0.90
CA THR A 29 2.65 5.20 -2.13
C THR A 29 3.73 4.20 -1.77
N ILE A 30 3.49 2.94 -2.12
CA ILE A 30 4.39 1.80 -1.89
C ILE A 30 4.95 1.35 -3.24
N ASP A 31 6.28 1.34 -3.34
CA ASP A 31 6.98 0.87 -4.52
C ASP A 31 7.13 -0.64 -4.49
N VAL A 32 6.77 -1.28 -5.60
CA VAL A 32 6.85 -2.73 -5.79
C VAL A 32 7.21 -3.04 -7.25
N PRO A 33 7.98 -4.11 -7.50
CA PRO A 33 8.19 -4.61 -8.85
C PRO A 33 6.86 -4.86 -9.58
N ASN A 34 6.77 -4.47 -10.84
CA ASN A 34 5.56 -4.60 -11.66
C ASN A 34 4.31 -3.96 -11.02
N GLY A 35 4.44 -2.77 -10.42
CA GLY A 35 3.36 -2.10 -9.67
C GLY A 35 2.01 -1.97 -10.38
N ALA A 36 1.99 -1.82 -11.71
CA ALA A 36 0.74 -1.84 -12.47
C ALA A 36 0.01 -3.19 -12.35
N ARG A 37 0.73 -4.30 -12.59
CA ARG A 37 0.19 -5.66 -12.43
C ARG A 37 -0.19 -5.92 -10.97
N ALA A 38 0.61 -5.47 -10.01
CA ALA A 38 0.29 -5.65 -8.59
C ALA A 38 -1.02 -4.94 -8.22
N CYS A 39 -1.23 -3.72 -8.71
CA CYS A 39 -2.49 -2.99 -8.56
C CYS A 39 -3.67 -3.75 -9.17
N ASP A 40 -3.53 -4.28 -10.39
CA ASP A 40 -4.58 -5.06 -11.04
C ASP A 40 -4.95 -6.30 -10.22
N GLU A 41 -3.95 -7.02 -9.70
CA GLU A 41 -4.19 -8.19 -8.84
C GLU A 41 -4.87 -7.83 -7.52
N MET A 42 -4.46 -6.73 -6.89
CA MET A 42 -5.14 -6.21 -5.69
C MET A 42 -6.62 -5.90 -5.97
N ILE A 43 -6.92 -5.22 -7.09
CA ILE A 43 -8.30 -4.90 -7.50
C ILE A 43 -9.12 -6.16 -7.74
N LYS A 44 -8.55 -7.17 -8.43
CA LYS A 44 -9.22 -8.48 -8.62
C LYS A 44 -9.53 -9.18 -7.30
N ARG A 45 -8.68 -8.99 -6.28
CA ARG A 45 -8.85 -9.54 -4.92
C ARG A 45 -9.73 -8.67 -4.01
N GLY A 46 -10.33 -7.60 -4.54
CA GLY A 46 -11.31 -6.76 -3.84
C GLY A 46 -10.73 -5.52 -3.15
N PHE A 47 -9.44 -5.22 -3.33
CA PHE A 47 -8.82 -4.02 -2.78
C PHE A 47 -8.89 -2.85 -3.77
N ILE A 48 -9.51 -1.74 -3.36
CA ILE A 48 -9.58 -0.53 -4.18
C ILE A 48 -8.32 0.31 -3.95
N VAL A 49 -7.42 0.29 -4.93
CA VAL A 49 -6.14 1.01 -4.93
C VAL A 49 -5.88 1.62 -6.31
N ASP A 50 -4.93 2.55 -6.43
CA ASP A 50 -4.51 3.08 -7.73
C ASP A 50 -2.99 3.01 -7.90
N TYR A 51 -2.54 2.74 -9.14
CA TYR A 51 -1.13 2.75 -9.50
C TYR A 51 -0.71 4.10 -10.09
N ARG A 52 0.47 4.58 -9.69
CA ARG A 52 1.12 5.76 -10.26
C ARG A 52 2.39 5.35 -11.00
N PRO A 53 2.49 5.57 -12.33
CA PRO A 53 3.68 5.24 -13.11
C PRO A 53 4.95 5.80 -12.47
N ASN A 54 5.98 4.96 -12.36
CA ASN A 54 7.28 5.29 -11.75
C ASN A 54 7.23 5.68 -10.26
N ALA A 55 6.10 5.47 -9.58
CA ALA A 55 5.94 5.78 -8.17
C ALA A 55 5.43 4.60 -7.34
N GLY A 56 4.52 3.78 -7.85
CA GLY A 56 4.05 2.57 -7.16
C GLY A 56 2.55 2.55 -6.88
N VAL A 57 2.13 1.62 -6.02
CA VAL A 57 0.72 1.42 -5.62
C VAL A 57 0.38 2.36 -4.48
N ARG A 58 -0.70 3.14 -4.63
CA ARG A 58 -1.16 4.09 -3.63
C ARG A 58 -2.33 3.51 -2.85
N ILE A 59 -2.17 3.46 -1.53
CA ILE A 59 -3.19 3.03 -0.59
C ILE A 59 -3.59 4.23 0.26
N ALA A 60 -4.88 4.57 0.23
CA ALA A 60 -5.45 5.76 0.85
C ALA A 60 -6.53 5.39 1.89
N PRO A 61 -6.15 4.83 3.06
CA PRO A 61 -7.12 4.46 4.07
C PRO A 61 -7.78 5.72 4.66
N HIS A 62 -9.08 5.65 4.89
CA HIS A 62 -9.90 6.76 5.39
C HIS A 62 -10.58 6.42 6.72
N PHE A 63 -11.37 7.35 7.28
CA PHE A 63 -12.05 7.17 8.58
C PHE A 63 -13.01 5.97 8.61
N TYR A 64 -13.49 5.53 7.45
CA TYR A 64 -14.39 4.38 7.32
C TYR A 64 -13.64 3.05 7.17
N ASN A 65 -12.30 3.07 7.06
CA ASN A 65 -11.53 1.85 7.01
C ASN A 65 -11.15 1.39 8.41
N ALA A 66 -11.34 0.09 8.66
CA ALA A 66 -10.94 -0.52 9.90
C ALA A 66 -9.43 -0.88 9.87
N PRO A 67 -8.74 -0.92 11.03
CA PRO A 67 -7.31 -1.24 11.09
C PRO A 67 -6.94 -2.57 10.43
N ASP A 68 -7.77 -3.59 10.57
CA ASP A 68 -7.61 -4.91 9.95
C ASP A 68 -7.70 -4.87 8.41
N GLU A 69 -8.55 -4.02 7.84
CA GLU A 69 -8.57 -3.78 6.38
C GLU A 69 -7.25 -3.15 5.89
N VAL A 70 -6.68 -2.23 6.67
CA VAL A 70 -5.39 -1.61 6.37
C VAL A 70 -4.27 -2.65 6.41
N GLU A 71 -4.28 -3.52 7.42
CA GLU A 71 -3.33 -4.63 7.53
C GLU A 71 -3.49 -5.62 6.37
N ALA A 72 -4.73 -5.98 6.02
CA ALA A 72 -5.03 -6.86 4.90
C ALA A 72 -4.47 -6.32 3.59
N ALA A 73 -4.65 -5.02 3.30
CA ALA A 73 -4.13 -4.40 2.08
C ALA A 73 -2.59 -4.46 1.99
N VAL A 74 -1.88 -4.22 3.09
CA VAL A 74 -0.41 -4.30 3.11
C VAL A 74 0.07 -5.74 2.98
N ASN A 75 -0.58 -6.67 3.69
CA ASN A 75 -0.25 -8.09 3.63
C ASN A 75 -0.46 -8.65 2.22
N GLU A 76 -1.54 -8.24 1.56
CA GLU A 76 -1.86 -8.64 0.20
C GLU A 76 -0.82 -8.11 -0.79
N LEU A 77 -0.49 -6.83 -0.71
CA LEU A 77 0.53 -6.23 -1.58
C LEU A 77 1.91 -6.91 -1.40
N ALA A 78 2.27 -7.26 -0.16
CA ALA A 78 3.49 -8.00 0.14
C ALA A 78 3.43 -9.42 -0.44
N ALA A 79 2.29 -10.12 -0.33
CA ALA A 79 2.12 -11.45 -0.92
C ALA A 79 2.28 -11.43 -2.44
N ILE A 80 1.66 -10.46 -3.12
CA ILE A 80 1.78 -10.29 -4.57
C ILE A 80 3.23 -9.99 -4.98
N ARG A 81 3.94 -9.13 -4.24
CA ARG A 81 5.38 -8.86 -4.45
C ARG A 81 6.20 -10.15 -4.35
N ASP A 82 5.89 -11.00 -3.38
CA ASP A 82 6.58 -12.27 -3.13
C ASP A 82 6.14 -13.40 -4.08
N GLY A 83 5.17 -13.14 -4.98
CA GLY A 83 4.66 -14.11 -5.95
C GLY A 83 3.64 -15.12 -5.42
N ARG A 84 2.90 -14.76 -4.36
CA ARG A 84 1.88 -15.60 -3.70
C ARG A 84 0.44 -15.21 -4.01
#